data_AF-A0A1S3QP99-F1
#
_entry.id   AF-A0A1S3QP99-F1
#
_cell.length_a   1.000
_cell.length_b   1.000
_cell.length_c   1.000
_cell.angle_alpha   90.00
_cell.angle_beta   90.00
_cell.angle_gamma   90.00
#
_symmetry.space_group_name_H-M   'P 1'
#
loop_
_entity.id
_entity.type
_entity.pdbx_description
1 polymer ?
#
loop_
_entity_poly.entity_id
_entity_poly.type
_entity_poly.pdbx_seq_one_letter_code
_entity_poly.pdbx_strand_id
1 'polypeptide(L)'
;MWFTDSLSKQQPLMCRWFTDSLQDSRQIPEVLTLRLVHLQGAVISGSKKNGLLSITLQSVEDLLSVLRAWCLRTSSNPKDPTLLRLTLQCLTAMVHILHSSSPAERRLEIRTVLDGYFQVLNWNRPPGLGNEQGDGQSWEEHLITLQSHMLTSVPEILQCSDRPVLQAIFLNNNCFEHILRLIQNSKVLEKGSDCITVHALGVLTSIMSNSPSAKEVFKERIGYSQLFDVLKSQGQPTKRLLQELMNMAVEGEHAHAHHLGISNDQPLLLLLQWLPDLAPQRDLQLLVAQWLAAVCGGSLSCRTVAVEAGLVGAVLHVLSQPQRLDRQCADGLLGMLQDMGSLCLRPAELKSLLRLLRPLDQGQDVLAGKRTGTHPYCARIIRVLAAMAAREGKNSALQYFDLTHPLAGIMVPTVQRWPGSGFSFHAWLCLNMDFPQYHSEFSTPSTRSSAGAPGAATRGMGKGPRRKQLYSLLTAGGTGLEAFFTMEGVLVVAVCTKKDYMVVSLPEHPLTDCCWHSVGIVHIPGRRPFGQNLVTVYIDGEQRKTAQLRFPSLNEPFTSCCIGSAGHRTTTTTTSPTLPP
;
A
#
# COMPACT_ATOMS: atom_id res chain seq x y z
N MET A 1 -24.69 -32.76 13.29
CA MET A 1 -25.25 -33.05 11.95
C MET A 1 -26.75 -33.38 12.03
N TRP A 2 -27.55 -32.62 12.81
CA TRP A 2 -28.98 -32.90 13.09
C TRP A 2 -29.89 -31.65 12.94
N PHE A 3 -29.49 -30.65 12.14
CA PHE A 3 -30.14 -29.32 12.14
C PHE A 3 -30.31 -28.67 10.74
N THR A 4 -30.39 -29.43 9.64
CA THR A 4 -30.35 -28.83 8.30
C THR A 4 -31.70 -28.67 7.60
N ASP A 5 -32.64 -29.61 7.71
CA ASP A 5 -33.88 -29.53 6.91
C ASP A 5 -35.08 -28.90 7.63
N SER A 6 -35.23 -29.12 8.95
CA SER A 6 -36.40 -28.60 9.71
C SER A 6 -36.37 -27.08 9.90
N LEU A 7 -35.17 -26.49 9.97
CA LEU A 7 -34.96 -25.04 10.11
C LEU A 7 -35.40 -24.25 8.88
N SER A 8 -35.34 -24.83 7.69
CA SER A 8 -35.73 -24.14 6.44
C SER A 8 -37.21 -23.73 6.40
N LYS A 9 -38.08 -24.53 7.03
CA LYS A 9 -39.53 -24.26 7.12
C LYS A 9 -39.91 -23.35 8.29
N GLN A 10 -39.13 -23.36 9.38
CA GLN A 10 -39.35 -22.51 10.56
C GLN A 10 -38.56 -21.19 10.52
N GLN A 11 -37.73 -20.97 9.50
CA GLN A 11 -36.87 -19.79 9.35
C GLN A 11 -37.59 -18.44 9.25
N PRO A 12 -38.72 -18.28 8.53
CA PRO A 12 -39.46 -17.03 8.52
C PRO A 12 -39.98 -16.66 9.91
N LEU A 13 -40.44 -17.66 10.67
CA LEU A 13 -40.90 -17.51 12.05
C LEU A 13 -39.73 -17.14 12.97
N MET A 14 -38.55 -17.73 12.76
CA MET A 14 -37.35 -17.42 13.53
C MET A 14 -36.83 -16.00 13.24
N CYS A 15 -36.77 -15.59 11.96
CA CYS A 15 -36.37 -14.22 11.59
C CYS A 15 -37.35 -13.19 12.16
N ARG A 16 -38.65 -13.47 12.07
CA ARG A 16 -39.70 -12.62 12.66
C ARG A 16 -39.61 -12.59 14.18
N TRP A 17 -39.32 -13.71 14.83
CA TRP A 17 -39.10 -13.77 16.28
C TRP A 17 -37.89 -12.94 16.72
N PHE A 18 -36.78 -12.97 15.98
CA PHE A 18 -35.64 -12.10 16.26
C PHE A 18 -36.01 -10.62 16.10
N THR A 19 -36.73 -10.26 15.04
CA THR A 19 -37.20 -8.89 14.82
C THR A 19 -38.13 -8.43 15.94
N ASP A 20 -39.17 -9.19 16.25
CA ASP A 20 -40.12 -8.86 17.31
C ASP A 20 -39.42 -8.77 18.68
N SER A 21 -38.36 -9.56 18.89
CA SER A 21 -37.56 -9.55 20.13
C SER A 21 -36.48 -8.45 20.18
N LEU A 22 -36.05 -7.88 19.06
CA LEU A 22 -34.99 -6.86 19.02
C LEU A 22 -35.51 -5.45 18.73
N GLN A 23 -36.74 -5.30 18.21
CA GLN A 23 -37.38 -4.01 17.97
C GLN A 23 -37.47 -3.14 19.25
N ASP A 24 -37.71 -3.76 20.42
CA ASP A 24 -37.71 -3.09 21.73
C ASP A 24 -36.40 -3.29 22.50
N SER A 25 -35.26 -3.26 21.80
CA SER A 25 -33.92 -3.40 22.39
C SER A 25 -33.60 -2.39 23.49
N ARG A 26 -34.40 -1.34 23.73
CA ARG A 26 -34.25 -0.45 24.90
C ARG A 26 -34.89 -0.99 26.18
N GLN A 27 -35.94 -1.80 26.07
CA GLN A 27 -36.73 -2.27 27.23
C GLN A 27 -36.24 -3.62 27.77
N ILE A 28 -35.40 -4.33 27.01
CA ILE A 28 -34.93 -5.68 27.33
C ILE A 28 -33.64 -5.64 28.16
N PRO A 29 -33.52 -6.46 29.22
CA PRO A 29 -32.27 -6.61 29.98
C PRO A 29 -31.06 -6.92 29.08
N GLU A 30 -29.92 -6.28 29.33
CA GLU A 30 -28.70 -6.41 28.52
C GLU A 30 -28.25 -7.88 28.33
N VAL A 31 -28.36 -8.69 29.38
CA VAL A 31 -28.01 -10.12 29.35
C VAL A 31 -28.86 -10.91 28.34
N LEU A 32 -30.13 -10.55 28.19
CA LEU A 32 -31.03 -11.20 27.23
C LEU A 32 -30.72 -10.72 25.82
N THR A 33 -30.49 -9.42 25.62
CA THR A 33 -30.05 -8.88 24.33
C THR A 33 -28.74 -9.51 23.86
N LEU A 34 -27.77 -9.68 24.75
CA LEU A 34 -26.49 -10.35 24.48
C LEU A 34 -26.69 -11.79 23.98
N ARG A 35 -27.53 -12.58 24.66
CA ARG A 35 -27.83 -13.96 24.27
C ARG A 35 -28.55 -14.03 22.93
N LEU A 36 -29.48 -13.10 22.66
CA LEU A 36 -30.19 -13.02 21.38
C LEU A 36 -29.25 -12.71 20.22
N VAL A 37 -28.39 -11.70 20.38
CA VAL A 37 -27.37 -11.35 19.37
C VAL A 37 -26.40 -12.51 19.16
N HIS A 38 -25.96 -13.18 20.23
CA HIS A 38 -25.09 -14.34 20.11
C HIS A 38 -25.76 -15.51 19.38
N LEU A 39 -27.05 -15.76 19.63
CA LEU A 39 -27.82 -16.78 18.92
C LEU A 39 -27.96 -16.44 17.44
N GLN A 40 -28.27 -15.18 17.11
CA GLN A 40 -28.34 -14.70 15.73
C GLN A 40 -26.99 -14.83 15.02
N GLY A 41 -25.90 -14.45 15.69
CA GLY A 41 -24.53 -14.63 15.19
C GLY A 41 -24.18 -16.10 14.93
N ALA A 42 -24.60 -17.02 15.80
CA ALA A 42 -24.41 -18.45 15.60
C ALA A 42 -25.19 -19.00 14.38
N VAL A 43 -26.40 -18.48 14.14
CA VAL A 43 -27.19 -18.83 12.95
C VAL A 43 -26.52 -18.32 11.67
N ILE A 44 -26.01 -17.09 11.68
CA ILE A 44 -25.31 -16.47 10.55
C ILE A 44 -24.03 -17.25 10.24
N SER A 45 -23.20 -17.52 11.24
CA SER A 45 -21.91 -18.20 11.09
C SER A 45 -22.00 -19.71 10.88
N GLY A 46 -23.17 -20.33 11.09
CA GLY A 46 -23.34 -21.78 11.07
C GLY A 46 -23.20 -22.41 9.68
N SER A 47 -24.04 -22.03 8.72
CA SER A 47 -23.90 -22.47 7.32
C SER A 47 -24.24 -21.33 6.37
N LYS A 48 -23.55 -21.28 5.21
CA LYS A 48 -23.74 -20.22 4.21
C LYS A 48 -25.21 -20.06 3.78
N LYS A 49 -25.93 -21.16 3.61
CA LYS A 49 -27.36 -21.17 3.24
C LYS A 49 -28.22 -20.56 4.35
N ASN A 50 -28.00 -20.93 5.61
CA ASN A 50 -28.75 -20.38 6.73
C ASN A 50 -28.43 -18.90 6.96
N GLY A 51 -27.16 -18.51 6.81
CA GLY A 51 -26.73 -17.12 6.89
C GLY A 51 -27.42 -16.24 5.84
N LEU A 52 -27.40 -16.63 4.56
CA LEU A 52 -28.09 -15.89 3.49
C LEU A 52 -29.60 -15.75 3.71
N LEU A 53 -30.23 -16.76 4.30
CA LEU A 53 -31.66 -16.72 4.61
C LEU A 53 -31.98 -15.84 5.82
N SER A 54 -31.06 -15.80 6.80
CA SER A 54 -31.15 -14.98 8.00
C SER A 54 -30.84 -13.51 7.73
N ILE A 55 -30.04 -13.19 6.72
CA ILE A 55 -29.70 -11.82 6.34
C ILE A 55 -30.87 -11.21 5.56
N THR A 56 -31.62 -10.37 6.27
CA THR A 56 -32.72 -9.56 5.73
C THR A 56 -32.48 -8.09 6.07
N LEU A 57 -33.12 -7.17 5.33
CA LEU A 57 -33.06 -5.74 5.63
C LEU A 57 -33.41 -5.46 7.09
N GLN A 58 -34.47 -6.10 7.60
CA GLN A 58 -34.92 -5.95 8.97
C GLN A 58 -33.88 -6.45 9.98
N SER A 59 -33.28 -7.62 9.76
CA SER A 59 -32.25 -8.15 10.67
C SER A 59 -31.01 -7.25 10.79
N VAL A 60 -30.69 -6.50 9.73
CA VAL A 60 -29.60 -5.52 9.72
C VAL A 60 -30.00 -4.30 10.53
N GLU A 61 -31.20 -3.75 10.29
CA GLU A 61 -31.74 -2.64 11.08
C GLU A 61 -31.89 -2.99 12.57
N ASP A 62 -32.27 -4.22 12.89
CA ASP A 62 -32.39 -4.69 14.27
C ASP A 62 -31.01 -4.66 14.97
N LEU A 63 -29.96 -5.18 14.33
CA LEU A 63 -28.59 -5.10 14.87
C LEU A 63 -28.08 -3.65 14.97
N LEU A 64 -28.35 -2.81 13.97
CA LEU A 64 -28.00 -1.38 14.03
C LEU A 64 -28.77 -0.65 15.14
N SER A 65 -30.02 -1.06 15.41
CA SER A 65 -30.83 -0.53 16.51
C SER A 65 -30.25 -0.91 17.87
N VAL A 66 -29.71 -2.12 18.02
CA VAL A 66 -29.01 -2.57 19.24
C VAL A 66 -27.80 -1.68 19.51
N LEU A 67 -27.02 -1.31 18.48
CA LEU A 67 -25.89 -0.38 18.62
C LEU A 67 -26.36 1.01 19.09
N ARG A 68 -27.42 1.54 18.47
CA ARG A 68 -28.03 2.84 18.86
C ARG A 68 -28.57 2.77 20.30
N ALA A 69 -29.24 1.68 20.67
CA ALA A 69 -29.82 1.46 21.99
C ALA A 69 -28.74 1.31 23.08
N TRP A 70 -27.63 0.64 22.78
CA TRP A 70 -26.49 0.52 23.70
C TRP A 70 -25.93 1.90 24.08
N CYS A 71 -25.83 2.82 23.11
CA CYS A 71 -25.40 4.20 23.35
C CYS A 71 -26.40 4.95 24.26
N LEU A 72 -27.71 4.75 24.09
CA LEU A 72 -28.78 5.52 24.75
C LEU A 72 -29.14 5.04 26.16
N ARG A 73 -28.68 3.87 26.58
CA ARG A 73 -28.97 3.34 27.92
C ARG A 73 -28.22 4.14 29.00
N THR A 74 -28.92 4.73 29.95
CA THR A 74 -28.32 5.35 31.14
C THR A 74 -28.18 4.27 32.23
N SER A 75 -27.01 3.65 32.37
CA SER A 75 -26.74 2.66 33.44
C SER A 75 -25.66 3.16 34.39
N SER A 76 -25.84 2.95 35.69
CA SER A 76 -24.93 3.43 36.75
C SER A 76 -23.62 2.65 36.87
N ASN A 77 -23.42 1.58 36.08
CA ASN A 77 -22.20 0.77 36.04
C ASN A 77 -21.50 0.89 34.68
N PRO A 78 -20.16 0.73 34.62
CA PRO A 78 -19.44 0.67 33.35
C PRO A 78 -20.00 -0.48 32.50
N LYS A 79 -20.52 -0.15 31.31
CA LYS A 79 -21.09 -1.12 30.39
C LYS A 79 -20.00 -2.03 29.84
N ASP A 80 -20.24 -3.33 29.84
CA ASP A 80 -19.35 -4.29 29.20
C ASP A 80 -19.44 -4.14 27.67
N PRO A 81 -18.33 -3.89 26.95
CA PRO A 81 -18.34 -3.75 25.49
C PRO A 81 -18.56 -5.09 24.74
N THR A 82 -18.87 -6.18 25.44
CA THR A 82 -19.15 -7.50 24.81
C THR A 82 -20.34 -7.46 23.87
N LEU A 83 -21.46 -6.80 24.24
CA LEU A 83 -22.64 -6.67 23.38
C LEU A 83 -22.31 -5.93 22.08
N LEU A 84 -21.57 -4.82 22.20
CA LEU A 84 -21.09 -4.01 21.09
C LEU A 84 -20.21 -4.84 20.14
N ARG A 85 -19.21 -5.54 20.69
CA ARG A 85 -18.29 -6.39 19.92
C ARG A 85 -19.01 -7.52 19.18
N LEU A 86 -19.90 -8.24 19.86
CA LEU A 86 -20.66 -9.33 19.23
C LEU A 86 -21.58 -8.83 18.12
N THR A 87 -22.23 -7.68 18.32
CA THR A 87 -23.10 -7.08 17.30
C THR A 87 -22.30 -6.70 16.05
N LEU A 88 -21.12 -6.10 16.23
CA LEU A 88 -20.22 -5.76 15.12
C LEU A 88 -19.66 -6.99 14.42
N GLN A 89 -19.28 -8.04 15.17
CA GLN A 89 -18.87 -9.32 14.60
C GLN A 89 -19.98 -9.98 13.77
N CYS A 90 -21.25 -9.87 14.21
CA CYS A 90 -22.40 -10.34 13.43
C CYS A 90 -22.51 -9.56 12.11
N LEU A 91 -22.41 -8.23 12.13
CA LEU A 91 -22.43 -7.40 10.93
C LEU A 91 -21.28 -7.73 9.97
N THR A 92 -20.06 -7.93 10.49
CA THR A 92 -18.89 -8.37 9.71
C THR A 92 -19.15 -9.72 9.05
N ALA A 93 -19.69 -10.69 9.79
CA ALA A 93 -20.04 -12.01 9.25
C ALA A 93 -21.13 -11.92 8.17
N MET A 94 -22.13 -11.04 8.34
CA MET A 94 -23.14 -10.78 7.29
C MET A 94 -22.49 -10.28 6.00
N VAL A 95 -21.58 -9.30 6.10
CA VAL A 95 -20.87 -8.75 4.92
C VAL A 95 -20.02 -9.83 4.24
N HIS A 96 -19.29 -10.65 5.00
CA HIS A 96 -18.46 -11.74 4.45
C HIS A 96 -19.29 -12.82 3.76
N ILE A 97 -20.45 -13.19 4.31
CA ILE A 97 -21.36 -14.15 3.69
C ILE A 97 -21.97 -13.58 2.41
N LEU A 98 -22.43 -12.33 2.43
CA LEU A 98 -22.94 -11.68 1.21
C LEU A 98 -21.84 -11.63 0.15
N HIS A 99 -20.63 -11.21 0.52
CA HIS A 99 -19.50 -11.09 -0.40
C HIS A 99 -19.09 -12.43 -1.03
N SER A 100 -19.02 -13.51 -0.25
CA SER A 100 -18.69 -14.84 -0.75
C SER A 100 -19.80 -15.53 -1.56
N SER A 101 -21.01 -14.95 -1.61
CA SER A 101 -22.17 -15.51 -2.30
C SER A 101 -22.36 -14.89 -3.69
N SER A 102 -23.02 -15.60 -4.61
CA SER A 102 -23.29 -15.03 -5.94
C SER A 102 -24.41 -13.97 -5.88
N PRO A 103 -24.43 -12.95 -6.77
CA PRO A 103 -25.49 -11.93 -6.77
C PRO A 103 -26.91 -12.50 -6.87
N ALA A 104 -27.10 -13.64 -7.55
CA ALA A 104 -28.40 -14.29 -7.68
C ALA A 104 -28.91 -14.95 -6.39
N GLU A 105 -28.00 -15.30 -5.46
CA GLU A 105 -28.34 -15.92 -4.17
C GLU A 105 -28.52 -14.87 -3.06
N ARG A 106 -28.06 -13.63 -3.28
CA ARG A 106 -28.16 -12.54 -2.32
C ARG A 106 -29.57 -11.95 -2.33
N ARG A 107 -30.19 -11.88 -1.17
CA ARG A 107 -31.46 -11.15 -0.96
C ARG A 107 -31.25 -9.66 -0.67
N LEU A 108 -30.05 -9.29 -0.26
CA LEU A 108 -29.66 -7.95 0.16
C LEU A 108 -28.31 -7.60 -0.46
N GLU A 109 -28.16 -6.36 -0.91
CA GLU A 109 -26.87 -5.87 -1.39
C GLU A 109 -25.97 -5.49 -0.20
N ILE A 110 -24.67 -5.71 -0.36
CA ILE A 110 -23.66 -5.33 0.65
C ILE A 110 -23.71 -3.82 0.93
N ARG A 111 -24.00 -3.03 -0.12
CA ARG A 111 -24.19 -1.58 -0.06
C ARG A 111 -25.20 -1.17 1.02
N THR A 112 -26.37 -1.81 1.08
CA THR A 112 -27.41 -1.45 2.05
C THR A 112 -26.95 -1.64 3.49
N VAL A 113 -26.16 -2.70 3.75
CA VAL A 113 -25.57 -2.95 5.08
C VAL A 113 -24.56 -1.86 5.43
N LEU A 114 -23.69 -1.49 4.49
CA LEU A 114 -22.68 -0.45 4.68
C LEU A 114 -23.30 0.94 4.85
N ASP A 115 -24.36 1.26 4.10
CA ASP A 115 -25.09 2.52 4.22
C ASP A 115 -25.65 2.68 5.64
N GLY A 116 -26.34 1.67 6.17
CA GLY A 116 -26.83 1.67 7.55
C GLY A 116 -25.71 1.73 8.59
N TYR A 117 -24.60 1.04 8.33
CA TYR A 117 -23.40 1.09 9.17
C TYR A 117 -22.80 2.49 9.26
N PHE A 118 -22.57 3.16 8.12
CA PHE A 118 -22.01 4.51 8.08
C PHE A 118 -22.98 5.59 8.60
N GLN A 119 -24.29 5.34 8.52
CA GLN A 119 -25.31 6.19 9.17
C GLN A 119 -25.23 6.11 10.70
N VAL A 120 -25.05 4.91 11.28
CA VAL A 120 -24.82 4.77 12.73
C VAL A 120 -23.48 5.35 13.15
N LEU A 121 -22.44 5.19 12.33
CA LEU A 121 -21.12 5.75 12.62
C LEU A 121 -21.16 7.29 12.69
N ASN A 122 -21.85 7.93 11.75
CA ASN A 122 -22.06 9.38 11.71
C ASN A 122 -23.29 9.82 12.54
N TRP A 123 -23.75 8.98 13.49
CA TRP A 123 -24.88 9.33 14.33
C TRP A 123 -24.51 10.48 15.26
N ASN A 124 -25.18 11.62 15.04
CA ASN A 124 -25.02 12.80 15.87
C ASN A 124 -26.09 12.87 16.95
N ARG A 125 -25.84 13.64 18.01
CA ARG A 125 -26.78 13.82 19.13
C ARG A 125 -28.16 14.25 18.58
N PRO A 126 -29.25 13.54 18.92
CA PRO A 126 -30.59 13.96 18.54
C PRO A 126 -30.93 15.33 19.15
N PRO A 127 -31.51 16.28 18.39
CA PRO A 127 -31.98 17.54 18.95
C PRO A 127 -33.18 17.25 19.87
N GLY A 128 -33.01 17.41 21.19
CA GLY A 128 -34.08 17.21 22.18
C GLY A 128 -33.67 16.64 23.53
N LEU A 129 -32.48 16.04 23.66
CA LEU A 129 -31.89 15.66 24.97
C LEU A 129 -31.24 16.90 25.61
N GLY A 130 -32.08 17.76 26.19
CA GLY A 130 -31.68 19.03 26.82
C GLY A 130 -31.20 18.89 28.27
N ASN A 131 -30.11 19.57 28.57
CA ASN A 131 -29.85 20.30 29.83
C ASN A 131 -29.84 19.59 31.20
N GLU A 132 -29.50 18.31 31.29
CA GLU A 132 -29.02 17.76 32.57
C GLU A 132 -27.49 17.60 32.51
N GLN A 133 -26.79 18.49 33.22
CA GLN A 133 -25.32 18.64 33.15
C GLN A 133 -24.51 17.37 33.49
N GLY A 134 -25.15 16.33 34.05
CA GLY A 134 -24.52 15.02 34.33
C GLY A 134 -24.69 13.97 33.24
N ASP A 135 -25.79 13.97 32.50
CA ASP A 135 -26.15 12.88 31.57
C ASP A 135 -25.52 13.07 30.17
N GLY A 136 -25.20 14.33 29.83
CA GLY A 136 -24.55 14.67 28.58
C GLY A 136 -23.13 14.11 28.43
N GLN A 137 -22.35 14.05 29.53
CA GLN A 137 -20.97 13.55 29.51
C GLN A 137 -20.92 12.03 29.36
N SER A 138 -21.84 11.32 30.02
CA SER A 138 -21.94 9.86 29.89
C SER A 138 -22.31 9.44 28.47
N TRP A 139 -23.25 10.16 27.83
CA TRP A 139 -23.60 9.91 26.42
C TRP A 139 -22.40 10.07 25.48
N GLU A 140 -21.59 11.12 25.66
CA GLU A 140 -20.43 11.40 24.82
C GLU A 140 -19.38 10.30 24.92
N GLU A 141 -19.07 9.82 26.14
CA GLU A 141 -18.15 8.71 26.37
C GLU A 141 -18.65 7.40 25.73
N HIS A 142 -19.96 7.11 25.84
CA HIS A 142 -20.57 5.96 25.17
C HIS A 142 -20.50 6.08 23.64
N LEU A 143 -20.76 7.27 23.09
CA LEU A 143 -20.71 7.51 21.64
C LEU A 143 -19.28 7.34 21.10
N ILE A 144 -18.28 7.89 21.80
CA ILE A 144 -16.87 7.72 21.45
C ILE A 144 -16.49 6.23 21.47
N THR A 145 -16.97 5.48 22.47
CA THR A 145 -16.71 4.04 22.59
C THR A 145 -17.35 3.25 21.45
N LEU A 146 -18.61 3.57 21.09
CA LEU A 146 -19.31 2.97 19.96
C LEU A 146 -18.57 3.26 18.64
N GLN A 147 -18.27 4.53 18.36
CA GLN A 147 -17.59 4.95 17.14
C GLN A 147 -16.18 4.33 17.03
N SER A 148 -15.44 4.28 18.13
CA SER A 148 -14.12 3.63 18.17
C SER A 148 -14.20 2.14 17.80
N HIS A 149 -15.12 1.39 18.40
CA HIS A 149 -15.29 -0.04 18.06
C HIS A 149 -15.81 -0.27 16.64
N MET A 150 -16.67 0.62 16.13
CA MET A 150 -17.08 0.55 14.73
C MET A 150 -15.86 0.77 13.82
N LEU A 151 -15.08 1.83 14.02
CA LEU A 151 -13.88 2.08 13.23
C LEU A 151 -12.89 0.91 13.29
N THR A 152 -12.64 0.30 14.46
CA THR A 152 -11.76 -0.87 14.56
C THR A 152 -12.30 -2.12 13.87
N SER A 153 -13.61 -2.22 13.64
CA SER A 153 -14.24 -3.34 12.93
C SER A 153 -14.12 -3.22 11.40
N VAL A 154 -13.92 -2.02 10.85
CA VAL A 154 -13.82 -1.83 9.38
C VAL A 154 -12.64 -2.62 8.76
N PRO A 155 -11.42 -2.61 9.34
CA PRO A 155 -10.35 -3.49 8.91
C PRO A 155 -10.71 -4.98 8.92
N GLU A 156 -11.49 -5.44 9.91
CA GLU A 156 -11.97 -6.82 10.00
C GLU A 156 -12.96 -7.14 8.87
N ILE A 157 -13.83 -6.19 8.50
CA ILE A 157 -14.71 -6.32 7.33
C ILE A 157 -13.89 -6.51 6.06
N LEU A 158 -12.79 -5.77 5.89
CA LEU A 158 -11.89 -5.89 4.74
C LEU A 158 -10.99 -7.14 4.77
N GLN A 159 -10.98 -7.91 5.86
CA GLN A 159 -10.23 -9.16 5.96
C GLN A 159 -10.98 -10.30 5.25
N CYS A 160 -10.88 -10.33 3.92
CA CYS A 160 -11.49 -11.36 3.09
C CYS A 160 -10.56 -11.79 1.94
N SER A 161 -10.87 -12.93 1.32
CA SER A 161 -10.08 -13.48 0.21
C SER A 161 -10.05 -12.60 -1.04
N ASP A 162 -11.11 -11.83 -1.29
CA ASP A 162 -11.25 -10.93 -2.44
C ASP A 162 -11.38 -9.47 -1.98
N ARG A 163 -10.40 -9.03 -1.18
CA ARG A 163 -10.31 -7.68 -0.60
C ARG A 163 -10.50 -6.55 -1.63
N PRO A 164 -9.93 -6.59 -2.85
CA PRO A 164 -10.08 -5.51 -3.82
C PRO A 164 -11.54 -5.25 -4.23
N VAL A 165 -12.35 -6.30 -4.38
CA VAL A 165 -13.78 -6.17 -4.71
C VAL A 165 -14.52 -5.46 -3.57
N LEU A 166 -14.26 -5.87 -2.34
CA LEU A 166 -14.88 -5.23 -1.18
C LEU A 166 -14.40 -3.79 -0.99
N GLN A 167 -13.11 -3.50 -1.20
CA GLN A 167 -12.58 -2.13 -1.24
C GLN A 167 -13.33 -1.28 -2.28
N ALA A 168 -13.57 -1.79 -3.50
CA ALA A 168 -14.34 -1.08 -4.51
C ALA A 168 -15.79 -0.80 -4.07
N ILE A 169 -16.43 -1.73 -3.36
CA ILE A 169 -17.76 -1.51 -2.78
C ILE A 169 -17.72 -0.39 -1.73
N PHE A 170 -16.70 -0.36 -0.87
CA PHE A 170 -16.52 0.73 0.10
C PHE A 170 -16.34 2.09 -0.60
N LEU A 171 -15.49 2.15 -1.63
CA LEU A 171 -15.26 3.36 -2.43
C LEU A 171 -16.55 3.87 -3.10
N ASN A 172 -17.36 2.96 -3.65
CA ASN A 172 -18.64 3.29 -4.27
C ASN A 172 -19.69 3.79 -3.27
N ASN A 173 -19.53 3.47 -1.98
CA ASN A 173 -20.38 3.96 -0.89
C ASN A 173 -19.85 5.24 -0.24
N ASN A 174 -18.94 5.96 -0.89
CA ASN A 174 -18.40 7.23 -0.39
C ASN A 174 -17.83 7.11 1.04
N CYS A 175 -17.19 5.97 1.32
CA CYS A 175 -16.68 5.67 2.67
C CYS A 175 -15.71 6.75 3.17
N PHE A 176 -14.93 7.35 2.27
CA PHE A 176 -13.96 8.38 2.63
C PHE A 176 -14.64 9.65 3.12
N GLU A 177 -15.72 10.08 2.46
CA GLU A 177 -16.51 11.23 2.85
C GLU A 177 -17.22 10.99 4.20
N HIS A 178 -17.69 9.77 4.44
CA HIS A 178 -18.25 9.37 5.74
C HIS A 178 -17.21 9.41 6.87
N ILE A 179 -15.98 8.96 6.62
CA ILE A 179 -14.89 8.99 7.61
C ILE A 179 -14.42 10.43 7.85
N LEU A 180 -14.27 11.24 6.80
CA LEU A 180 -13.85 12.63 6.94
C LEU A 180 -14.89 13.47 7.70
N ARG A 181 -16.18 13.26 7.42
CA ARG A 181 -17.27 13.91 8.16
C ARG A 181 -17.24 13.56 9.65
N LEU A 182 -16.92 12.30 9.98
CA LEU A 182 -16.77 11.87 11.36
C LEU A 182 -15.63 12.64 12.06
N ILE A 183 -14.47 12.78 11.43
CA ILE A 183 -13.35 13.57 11.97
C ILE A 183 -13.74 15.04 12.14
N GLN A 184 -14.47 15.62 11.19
CA GLN A 184 -14.94 17.02 11.32
C GLN A 184 -15.89 17.19 12.52
N ASN A 185 -16.81 16.24 12.72
CA ASN A 185 -17.79 16.29 13.81
C ASN A 185 -17.17 15.97 15.19
N SER A 186 -16.07 15.22 15.24
CA SER A 186 -15.43 14.84 16.51
C SER A 186 -14.87 16.02 17.29
N LYS A 187 -14.63 17.16 16.63
CA LYS A 187 -14.24 18.42 17.27
C LYS A 187 -15.24 18.87 18.35
N VAL A 188 -16.52 18.58 18.17
CA VAL A 188 -17.59 18.96 19.11
C VAL A 188 -17.50 18.14 20.41
N LEU A 189 -16.82 17.00 20.39
CA LEU A 189 -16.78 16.03 21.50
C LEU A 189 -15.57 16.21 22.45
N GLU A 190 -14.80 17.31 22.33
CA GLU A 190 -13.61 17.76 23.11
C GLU A 190 -12.69 16.68 23.75
N LYS A 191 -13.19 15.81 24.62
CA LYS A 191 -12.46 14.74 25.32
C LYS A 191 -12.11 13.51 24.46
N GLY A 192 -12.75 13.31 23.30
CA GLY A 192 -12.60 12.10 22.47
C GLY A 192 -12.05 12.28 21.05
N SER A 193 -11.81 13.53 20.62
CA SER A 193 -11.52 13.82 19.21
C SER A 193 -10.27 13.11 18.69
N ASP A 194 -9.21 13.04 19.52
CA ASP A 194 -7.96 12.38 19.14
C ASP A 194 -8.14 10.87 18.93
N CYS A 195 -8.89 10.20 19.81
CA CYS A 195 -9.17 8.77 19.71
C CYS A 195 -9.91 8.44 18.40
N ILE A 196 -10.96 9.19 18.08
CA ILE A 196 -11.75 8.97 16.86
C ILE A 196 -10.88 9.24 15.62
N THR A 197 -10.10 10.33 15.64
CA THR A 197 -9.23 10.70 14.52
C THR A 197 -8.16 9.65 14.23
N VAL A 198 -7.52 9.10 15.28
CA VAL A 198 -6.54 8.02 15.20
C VAL A 198 -7.15 6.77 14.55
N HIS A 199 -8.31 6.31 15.05
CA HIS A 199 -8.98 5.13 14.49
C HIS A 199 -9.47 5.39 13.05
N ALA A 200 -9.95 6.60 12.76
CA ALA A 200 -10.39 7.00 11.42
C ALA A 200 -9.23 6.97 10.40
N LEU A 201 -8.05 7.45 10.77
CA LEU A 201 -6.85 7.31 9.94
C LEU A 201 -6.47 5.84 9.73
N GLY A 202 -6.53 5.02 10.77
CA GLY A 202 -6.32 3.56 10.65
C GLY A 202 -7.28 2.90 9.65
N VAL A 203 -8.55 3.34 9.64
CA VAL A 203 -9.55 2.88 8.65
C VAL A 203 -9.19 3.34 7.23
N LEU A 204 -8.83 4.62 7.05
CA LEU A 204 -8.38 5.14 5.75
C LEU A 204 -7.17 4.35 5.23
N THR A 205 -6.18 4.09 6.09
CA THR A 205 -5.01 3.27 5.76
C THR A 205 -5.43 1.86 5.35
N SER A 206 -6.33 1.21 6.10
CA SER A 206 -6.80 -0.14 5.75
C SER A 206 -7.54 -0.17 4.42
N ILE A 207 -8.42 0.81 4.15
CA ILE A 207 -9.14 0.90 2.87
C ILE A 207 -8.16 1.09 1.70
N MET A 208 -7.14 1.94 1.87
CA MET A 208 -6.14 2.22 0.84
C MET A 208 -5.05 1.15 0.72
N SER A 209 -4.88 0.30 1.74
CA SER A 209 -3.78 -0.66 1.80
C SER A 209 -3.80 -1.61 0.61
N ASN A 210 -2.62 -1.75 -0.02
CA ASN A 210 -2.38 -2.55 -1.21
C ASN A 210 -3.30 -2.22 -2.40
N SER A 211 -3.87 -1.01 -2.45
CA SER A 211 -4.80 -0.59 -3.51
C SER A 211 -4.39 0.77 -4.10
N PRO A 212 -3.61 0.79 -5.20
CA PRO A 212 -3.26 2.02 -5.90
C PRO A 212 -4.50 2.80 -6.37
N SER A 213 -5.53 2.10 -6.85
CA SER A 213 -6.79 2.72 -7.28
C SER A 213 -7.51 3.43 -6.14
N ALA A 214 -7.51 2.86 -4.92
CA ALA A 214 -8.12 3.53 -3.76
C ALA A 214 -7.39 4.81 -3.38
N LYS A 215 -6.04 4.83 -3.48
CA LYS A 215 -5.23 6.02 -3.21
C LYS A 215 -5.49 7.13 -4.22
N GLU A 216 -5.58 6.79 -5.51
CA GLU A 216 -5.90 7.77 -6.56
C GLU A 216 -7.33 8.31 -6.38
N VAL A 217 -8.32 7.46 -6.09
CA VAL A 217 -9.69 7.94 -5.78
C VAL A 217 -9.70 8.84 -4.56
N PHE A 218 -8.95 8.51 -3.50
CA PHE A 218 -8.85 9.37 -2.32
C PHE A 218 -8.24 10.73 -2.68
N LYS A 219 -7.16 10.72 -3.48
CA LYS A 219 -6.46 11.92 -3.94
C LYS A 219 -7.33 12.82 -4.82
N GLU A 220 -8.14 12.24 -5.70
CA GLU A 220 -9.04 12.98 -6.60
C GLU A 220 -10.29 13.50 -5.90
N ARG A 221 -10.92 12.70 -5.01
CA ARG A 221 -12.21 13.07 -4.39
C ARG A 221 -12.06 13.96 -3.15
N ILE A 222 -11.09 13.67 -2.31
CA ILE A 222 -10.86 14.40 -1.04
C ILE A 222 -9.56 15.19 -1.12
N GLY A 223 -8.47 14.52 -1.49
CA GLY A 223 -7.14 15.10 -1.50
C GLY A 223 -6.50 15.13 -0.11
N TYR A 224 -5.18 14.89 -0.07
CA TYR A 224 -4.41 14.90 1.17
C TYR A 224 -4.33 16.29 1.82
N SER A 225 -4.45 17.37 1.05
CA SER A 225 -4.54 18.74 1.57
C SER A 225 -5.78 18.96 2.41
N GLN A 226 -6.95 18.50 1.95
CA GLN A 226 -8.20 18.62 2.70
C GLN A 226 -8.14 17.79 3.98
N LEU A 227 -7.59 16.56 3.91
CA LEU A 227 -7.36 15.75 5.10
C LEU A 227 -6.48 16.50 6.10
N PHE A 228 -5.39 17.10 5.65
CA PHE A 228 -4.48 17.87 6.50
C PHE A 228 -5.16 19.07 7.16
N ASP A 229 -5.96 19.84 6.43
CA ASP A 229 -6.72 20.96 6.97
C ASP A 229 -7.72 20.51 8.04
N VAL A 230 -8.41 19.40 7.80
CA VAL A 230 -9.33 18.80 8.78
C VAL A 230 -8.58 18.35 10.02
N LEU A 231 -7.45 17.66 9.88
CA LEU A 231 -6.62 17.24 11.00
C LEU A 231 -6.07 18.44 11.80
N LYS A 232 -5.61 19.49 11.12
CA LYS A 232 -5.12 20.72 11.74
C LYS A 232 -6.23 21.46 12.49
N SER A 233 -7.48 21.37 12.01
CA SER A 233 -8.64 21.98 12.67
C SER A 233 -8.99 21.31 14.01
N GLN A 234 -8.50 20.10 14.28
CA GLN A 234 -8.70 19.36 15.54
C GLN A 234 -7.78 19.82 16.67
N GLY A 235 -6.71 20.57 16.38
CA GLY A 235 -5.76 21.08 17.37
C GLY A 235 -4.34 20.57 17.18
N GLN A 236 -3.55 20.56 18.26
CA GLN A 236 -2.18 20.06 18.22
C GLN A 236 -2.17 18.52 18.05
N PRO A 237 -1.35 17.98 17.14
CA PRO A 237 -1.32 16.55 16.89
C PRO A 237 -0.73 15.80 18.09
N THR A 238 -1.32 14.65 18.42
CA THR A 238 -0.79 13.76 19.46
C THR A 238 0.26 12.81 18.89
N LYS A 239 1.04 12.19 19.77
CA LYS A 239 2.01 11.15 19.36
C LYS A 239 1.34 10.02 18.57
N ARG A 240 0.16 9.57 19.02
CA ARG A 240 -0.58 8.47 18.36
C ARG A 240 -1.04 8.87 16.97
N LEU A 241 -1.54 10.10 16.82
CA LEU A 241 -1.95 10.61 15.51
C LEU A 241 -0.80 10.65 14.50
N LEU A 242 0.38 11.11 14.94
CA LEU A 242 1.58 11.12 14.10
C LEU A 242 2.02 9.69 13.75
N GLN A 243 1.97 8.76 14.70
CA GLN A 243 2.29 7.34 14.44
C GLN A 243 1.33 6.69 13.44
N GLU A 244 0.03 7.03 13.46
CA GLU A 244 -0.90 6.51 12.45
C GLU A 244 -0.66 7.10 11.06
N LEU A 245 -0.22 8.36 10.95
CA LEU A 245 0.24 8.90 9.66
C LEU A 245 1.51 8.22 9.17
N MET A 246 2.43 7.87 10.07
CA MET A 246 3.61 7.07 9.74
C MET A 246 3.20 5.66 9.27
N ASN A 247 2.25 5.02 9.95
CA ASN A 247 1.68 3.74 9.53
C ASN A 247 1.00 3.84 8.16
N MET A 248 0.31 4.95 7.86
CA MET A 248 -0.31 5.20 6.56
C MET A 248 0.73 5.30 5.43
N ALA A 249 1.89 5.89 5.69
CA ALA A 249 2.96 6.00 4.69
C ALA A 249 3.59 4.65 4.31
N VAL A 250 3.74 3.74 5.28
CA VAL A 250 4.36 2.42 5.05
C VAL A 250 3.35 1.29 4.84
N GLU A 251 2.07 1.56 5.11
CA GLU A 251 0.97 0.57 5.14
C GLU A 251 1.19 -0.60 6.10
N GLY A 252 1.69 -0.29 7.28
CA GLY A 252 1.98 -1.26 8.33
C GLY A 252 2.54 -0.58 9.56
N GLU A 253 3.23 -1.35 10.41
CA GLU A 253 3.83 -0.78 11.62
C GLU A 253 5.03 0.12 11.28
N HIS A 254 4.96 1.39 11.67
CA HIS A 254 6.01 2.39 11.47
C HIS A 254 7.38 2.00 12.04
N ALA A 255 7.43 1.14 13.07
CA ALA A 255 8.68 0.61 13.63
C ALA A 255 9.45 -0.28 12.65
N HIS A 256 8.74 -0.94 11.73
CA HIS A 256 9.30 -1.85 10.74
C HIS A 256 9.45 -1.18 9.36
N ALA A 257 9.45 0.14 9.30
CA ALA A 257 9.48 0.91 8.05
C ALA A 257 10.67 0.58 7.13
N HIS A 258 11.82 0.19 7.70
CA HIS A 258 12.98 -0.26 6.92
C HIS A 258 12.71 -1.49 6.04
N HIS A 259 11.83 -2.39 6.48
CA HIS A 259 11.48 -3.61 5.73
C HIS A 259 10.26 -3.40 4.82
N LEU A 260 9.32 -2.55 5.24
CA LEU A 260 8.07 -2.31 4.50
C LEU A 260 8.26 -1.36 3.31
N GLY A 261 9.17 -0.39 3.43
CA GLY A 261 9.35 0.65 2.42
C GLY A 261 8.22 1.70 2.42
N ILE A 262 8.29 2.65 1.48
CA ILE A 262 7.26 3.68 1.31
C ILE A 262 6.19 3.16 0.34
N SER A 263 4.98 2.98 0.84
CA SER A 263 3.81 2.54 0.06
C SER A 263 2.90 3.73 -0.32
N ASN A 264 2.89 4.77 0.51
CA ASN A 264 2.16 6.01 0.27
C ASN A 264 3.07 7.21 0.59
N ASP A 265 3.33 8.02 -0.44
CA ASP A 265 4.24 9.16 -0.38
C ASP A 265 3.60 10.40 0.26
N GLN A 266 2.29 10.57 0.12
CA GLN A 266 1.60 11.79 0.52
C GLN A 266 1.61 12.06 2.04
N PRO A 267 1.44 11.06 2.94
CA PRO A 267 1.56 11.29 4.37
C PRO A 267 2.94 11.81 4.80
N LEU A 268 4.01 11.52 4.05
CA LEU A 268 5.35 12.06 4.34
C LEU A 268 5.39 13.58 4.15
N LEU A 269 4.73 14.09 3.11
CA LEU A 269 4.58 15.53 2.87
C LEU A 269 3.77 16.20 3.98
N LEU A 270 2.70 15.55 4.45
CA LEU A 270 1.88 16.06 5.56
C LEU A 270 2.69 16.16 6.86
N LEU A 271 3.47 15.12 7.18
CA LEU A 271 4.34 15.10 8.36
C LEU A 271 5.40 16.21 8.27
N LEU A 272 6.04 16.40 7.11
CA LEU A 272 6.97 17.49 6.88
C LEU A 272 6.32 18.87 7.06
N GLN A 273 5.11 19.05 6.51
CA GLN A 273 4.37 20.30 6.62
C GLN A 273 4.00 20.63 8.08
N TRP A 274 3.79 19.62 8.93
CA TRP A 274 3.50 19.81 10.35
C TRP A 274 4.73 20.09 11.22
N LEU A 275 5.95 19.76 10.78
CA LEU A 275 7.17 19.92 11.59
C LEU A 275 7.33 21.34 12.20
N PRO A 276 7.13 22.45 11.46
CA PRO A 276 7.26 23.79 12.04
C PRO A 276 6.23 24.08 13.15
N ASP A 277 5.04 23.50 13.07
CA ASP A 277 3.96 23.69 14.06
C ASP A 277 4.21 22.88 15.35
N LEU A 278 5.06 21.84 15.27
CA LEU A 278 5.49 21.02 16.41
C LEU A 278 6.58 21.68 17.26
N ALA A 279 7.02 22.90 16.95
CA ALA A 279 8.05 23.62 17.71
C ALA A 279 7.82 23.66 19.24
N PRO A 280 6.58 23.80 19.76
CA PRO A 280 6.32 23.76 21.20
C PRO A 280 6.57 22.38 21.85
N GLN A 281 6.55 21.30 21.05
CA GLN A 281 6.62 19.91 21.50
C GLN A 281 7.87 19.24 20.91
N ARG A 282 9.04 19.59 21.46
CA ARG A 282 10.37 19.13 21.00
C ARG A 282 10.43 17.63 20.73
N ASP A 283 9.92 16.80 21.64
CA ASP A 283 10.03 15.34 21.53
C ASP A 283 9.26 14.78 20.32
N LEU A 284 8.09 15.35 20.00
CA LEU A 284 7.33 14.93 18.82
C LEU A 284 7.96 15.43 17.53
N GLN A 285 8.49 16.66 17.53
CA GLN A 285 9.22 17.19 16.38
C GLN A 285 10.44 16.33 16.04
N LEU A 286 11.20 15.90 17.05
CA LEU A 286 12.34 15.01 16.87
C LEU A 286 11.92 13.61 16.41
N LEU A 287 10.86 13.04 16.99
CA LEU A 287 10.32 11.74 16.58
C LEU A 287 9.97 11.73 15.08
N VAL A 288 9.25 12.73 14.61
CA VAL A 288 8.84 12.83 13.19
C VAL A 288 10.04 13.02 12.29
N ALA A 289 10.96 13.93 12.64
CA ALA A 289 12.13 14.21 11.81
C ALA A 289 13.09 13.02 11.71
N GLN A 290 13.34 12.31 12.82
CA GLN A 290 14.19 11.12 12.84
C GLN A 290 13.56 9.98 12.04
N TRP A 291 12.26 9.76 12.18
CA TRP A 291 11.56 8.73 11.42
C TRP A 291 11.56 9.04 9.92
N LEU A 292 11.27 10.29 9.52
CA LEU A 292 11.34 10.71 8.12
C LEU A 292 12.74 10.51 7.54
N ALA A 293 13.78 10.91 8.28
CA ALA A 293 15.17 10.71 7.85
C ALA A 293 15.54 9.22 7.71
N ALA A 294 15.08 8.36 8.64
CA ALA A 294 15.33 6.92 8.58
C ALA A 294 14.64 6.24 7.38
N VAL A 295 13.37 6.57 7.12
CA VAL A 295 12.60 5.97 6.02
C VAL A 295 13.07 6.50 4.67
N CYS A 296 13.19 7.82 4.54
CA CYS A 296 13.58 8.44 3.27
C CYS A 296 15.08 8.24 2.98
N GLY A 297 15.94 8.16 3.99
CA GLY A 297 17.38 7.93 3.82
C GLY A 297 17.77 6.46 3.66
N GLY A 298 16.89 5.51 3.98
CA GLY A 298 17.16 4.07 4.03
C GLY A 298 17.52 3.41 2.68
N SER A 299 16.55 2.80 2.01
CA SER A 299 16.78 2.08 0.74
C SER A 299 16.81 3.02 -0.47
N LEU A 300 17.38 2.57 -1.59
CA LEU A 300 17.34 3.32 -2.86
C LEU A 300 15.90 3.50 -3.36
N SER A 301 15.05 2.50 -3.14
CA SER A 301 13.62 2.54 -3.46
C SER A 301 12.94 3.70 -2.76
N CYS A 302 13.08 3.77 -1.43
CA CYS A 302 12.46 4.83 -0.62
C CYS A 302 12.96 6.22 -0.99
N ARG A 303 14.27 6.38 -1.21
CA ARG A 303 14.84 7.66 -1.67
C ARG A 303 14.25 8.10 -3.02
N THR A 304 14.05 7.17 -3.95
CA THR A 304 13.51 7.47 -5.28
C THR A 304 12.06 7.94 -5.18
N VAL A 305 11.21 7.19 -4.45
CA VAL A 305 9.81 7.58 -4.18
C VAL A 305 9.73 8.94 -3.50
N ALA A 306 10.57 9.20 -2.49
CA ALA A 306 10.64 10.48 -1.80
C ALA A 306 10.97 11.65 -2.73
N VAL A 307 11.94 11.47 -3.64
CA VAL A 307 12.32 12.50 -4.63
C VAL A 307 11.20 12.73 -5.65
N GLU A 308 10.57 11.67 -6.14
CA GLU A 308 9.45 11.77 -7.10
C GLU A 308 8.24 12.50 -6.51
N ALA A 309 7.93 12.22 -5.25
CA ALA A 309 6.88 12.89 -4.49
C ALA A 309 7.18 14.37 -4.18
N GLY A 310 8.41 14.84 -4.41
CA GLY A 310 8.80 16.23 -4.21
C GLY A 310 9.21 16.57 -2.78
N LEU A 311 9.63 15.58 -1.97
CA LEU A 311 10.07 15.81 -0.59
C LEU A 311 11.27 16.76 -0.51
N VAL A 312 12.16 16.77 -1.50
CA VAL A 312 13.32 17.68 -1.55
C VAL A 312 12.86 19.14 -1.44
N GLY A 313 11.88 19.54 -2.26
CA GLY A 313 11.29 20.88 -2.21
C GLY A 313 10.61 21.19 -0.87
N ALA A 314 9.86 20.22 -0.32
CA ALA A 314 9.18 20.37 0.97
C ALA A 314 10.15 20.56 2.15
N VAL A 315 11.25 19.78 2.18
CA VAL A 315 12.31 19.90 3.19
C VAL A 315 12.98 21.28 3.12
N LEU A 316 13.29 21.74 1.90
CA LEU A 316 13.88 23.07 1.70
C LEU A 316 12.93 24.19 2.16
N HIS A 317 11.63 24.02 1.98
CA HIS A 317 10.63 24.95 2.51
C HIS A 317 10.63 24.98 4.04
N VAL A 318 10.65 23.82 4.70
CA VAL A 318 10.70 23.71 6.17
C VAL A 318 11.99 24.33 6.71
N LEU A 319 13.14 24.02 6.11
CA LEU A 319 14.45 24.57 6.49
C LEU A 319 14.58 26.09 6.31
N SER A 320 13.70 26.71 5.49
CA SER A 320 13.65 28.17 5.34
C SER A 320 13.09 28.91 6.56
N GLN A 321 12.53 28.17 7.53
CA GLN A 321 11.96 28.70 8.78
C GLN A 321 12.76 28.21 10.01
N PRO A 322 14.04 28.59 10.16
CA PRO A 322 14.92 28.01 11.19
C PRO A 322 14.48 28.28 12.63
N GLN A 323 13.68 29.32 12.87
CA GLN A 323 13.15 29.67 14.20
C GLN A 323 12.12 28.65 14.71
N ARG A 324 11.53 27.84 13.83
CA ARG A 324 10.48 26.86 14.15
C ARG A 324 11.02 25.43 14.24
N LEU A 325 12.33 25.24 14.17
CA LEU A 325 12.96 23.92 14.16
C LEU A 325 14.00 23.81 15.27
N ASP A 326 13.94 22.71 16.01
CA ASP A 326 15.06 22.30 16.85
C ASP A 326 16.30 22.02 15.99
N ARG A 327 17.48 22.26 16.56
CA ARG A 327 18.76 22.06 15.87
C ARG A 327 18.97 20.61 15.43
N GLN A 328 18.60 19.62 16.25
CA GLN A 328 18.76 18.21 15.89
C GLN A 328 17.78 17.79 14.79
N CYS A 329 16.56 18.35 14.81
CA CYS A 329 15.59 18.18 13.72
C CYS A 329 16.15 18.72 12.40
N ALA A 330 16.68 19.95 12.41
CA ALA A 330 17.29 20.55 11.22
C ALA A 330 18.50 19.75 10.71
N ASP A 331 19.36 19.24 11.60
CA ASP A 331 20.50 18.40 11.21
C ASP A 331 20.04 17.07 10.58
N GLY A 332 18.97 16.46 11.09
CA GLY A 332 18.35 15.26 10.51
C GLY A 332 17.76 15.52 9.13
N LEU A 333 17.01 16.62 8.96
CA LEU A 333 16.46 17.04 7.66
C LEU A 333 17.55 17.36 6.63
N LEU A 334 18.66 17.97 7.06
CA LEU A 334 19.81 18.24 6.20
C LEU A 334 20.54 16.95 5.78
N GLY A 335 20.61 15.95 6.67
CA GLY A 335 21.09 14.60 6.31
C GLY A 335 20.19 13.93 5.28
N MET A 336 18.87 13.95 5.51
CA MET A 336 17.89 13.43 4.56
C MET A 336 17.97 14.15 3.20
N LEU A 337 18.15 15.47 3.21
CA LEU A 337 18.37 16.26 2.00
C LEU A 337 19.62 15.82 1.26
N GLN A 338 20.73 15.57 1.97
CA GLN A 338 21.98 15.05 1.40
C GLN A 338 21.74 13.74 0.65
N ASP A 339 21.05 12.79 1.28
CA ASP A 339 20.80 11.47 0.71
C ASP A 339 19.90 11.55 -0.53
N MET A 340 18.81 12.32 -0.48
CA MET A 340 17.91 12.51 -1.62
C MET A 340 18.56 13.31 -2.76
N GLY A 341 19.25 14.40 -2.43
CA GLY A 341 19.87 15.27 -3.43
C GLY A 341 21.08 14.63 -4.12
N SER A 342 21.66 13.57 -3.54
CA SER A 342 22.65 12.74 -4.23
C SER A 342 22.07 11.93 -5.40
N LEU A 343 20.75 11.71 -5.43
CA LEU A 343 20.04 11.06 -6.54
C LEU A 343 19.61 12.04 -7.61
N CYS A 344 18.88 13.10 -7.22
CA CYS A 344 18.40 14.10 -8.15
C CYS A 344 18.09 15.42 -7.43
N LEU A 345 18.37 16.54 -8.11
CA LEU A 345 18.03 17.89 -7.67
C LEU A 345 17.48 18.68 -8.86
N ARG A 346 16.24 19.16 -8.74
CA ARG A 346 15.64 20.03 -9.76
C ARG A 346 16.26 21.43 -9.69
N PRO A 347 16.31 22.20 -10.80
CA PRO A 347 16.89 23.55 -10.80
C PRO A 347 16.27 24.49 -9.75
N ALA A 348 14.96 24.36 -9.50
CA ALA A 348 14.24 25.13 -8.49
C ALA A 348 14.68 24.77 -7.06
N GLU A 349 14.92 23.48 -6.79
CA GLU A 349 15.38 22.98 -5.50
C GLU A 349 16.82 23.41 -5.22
N LEU A 350 17.70 23.30 -6.22
CA LEU A 350 19.07 23.81 -6.12
C LEU A 350 19.08 25.32 -5.84
N LYS A 351 18.24 26.10 -6.53
CA LYS A 351 18.11 27.54 -6.26
C LYS A 351 17.64 27.81 -4.83
N SER A 352 16.68 27.05 -4.31
CA SER A 352 16.20 27.17 -2.93
C SER A 352 17.26 26.76 -1.90
N LEU A 353 18.05 25.71 -2.16
CA LEU A 353 19.18 25.31 -1.33
C LEU A 353 20.25 26.42 -1.27
N LEU A 354 20.59 27.02 -2.41
CA LEU A 354 21.53 28.15 -2.47
C LEU A 354 20.98 29.41 -1.78
N ARG A 355 19.65 29.61 -1.74
CA ARG A 355 19.05 30.71 -0.96
C ARG A 355 19.29 30.54 0.54
N LEU A 356 19.33 29.31 1.06
CA LEU A 356 19.62 29.05 2.48
C LEU A 356 21.08 29.38 2.87
N LEU A 357 21.97 29.66 1.92
CA LEU A 357 23.31 30.19 2.20
C LEU A 357 23.32 31.71 2.41
N ARG A 358 22.24 32.40 2.02
CA ARG A 358 22.11 33.85 2.18
C ARG A 358 21.67 34.19 3.61
N PRO A 359 22.01 35.38 4.12
CA PRO A 359 21.43 35.91 5.36
C PRO A 359 19.90 35.92 5.29
N LEU A 360 19.23 35.75 6.45
CA LEU A 360 17.78 35.92 6.52
C LEU A 360 17.45 37.41 6.31
N ASP A 361 16.75 37.74 5.23
CA ASP A 361 16.15 39.06 5.04
C ASP A 361 14.95 39.19 6.00
N GLN A 362 15.20 39.51 7.28
CA GLN A 362 14.14 39.99 8.15
C GLN A 362 13.82 41.43 7.74
N GLY A 363 12.74 41.61 6.98
CA GLY A 363 12.25 42.88 6.43
C GLY A 363 11.84 43.95 7.45
N GLN A 364 12.34 43.90 8.69
CA GLN A 364 12.10 44.91 9.73
C GLN A 364 13.39 45.57 10.28
N ASP A 365 14.58 45.07 9.95
CA ASP A 365 15.87 45.62 10.42
C ASP A 365 16.61 46.45 9.35
N VAL A 366 15.88 47.11 8.45
CA VAL A 366 16.48 48.01 7.44
C VAL A 366 16.81 49.40 8.02
N LEU A 367 16.27 49.74 9.20
CA LEU A 367 16.46 51.06 9.84
C LEU A 367 17.63 51.10 10.85
N ALA A 368 18.16 49.96 11.27
CA ALA A 368 19.38 49.88 12.07
C ALA A 368 20.40 49.10 11.23
N GLY A 369 21.50 49.72 10.82
CA GLY A 369 22.53 49.16 9.90
C GLY A 369 23.29 47.91 10.39
N LYS A 370 22.65 47.03 11.16
CA LYS A 370 23.12 45.72 11.60
C LYS A 370 22.55 44.67 10.64
N ARG A 371 23.30 44.34 9.59
CA ARG A 371 23.08 43.10 8.82
C ARG A 371 23.42 41.91 9.73
N THR A 372 22.49 41.50 10.59
CA THR A 372 22.74 40.44 11.57
C THR A 372 22.29 39.08 11.04
N GLY A 373 23.28 38.25 10.74
CA GLY A 373 23.15 36.78 10.79
C GLY A 373 23.32 36.08 9.44
N THR A 374 24.41 35.34 9.30
CA THR A 374 24.47 34.21 8.35
C THR A 374 23.39 33.20 8.73
N HIS A 375 22.82 32.50 7.74
CA HIS A 375 21.84 31.44 8.02
C HIS A 375 22.44 30.40 9.00
N PRO A 376 21.71 29.96 10.04
CA PRO A 376 22.26 29.09 11.08
C PRO A 376 22.79 27.75 10.55
N TYR A 377 22.26 27.30 9.41
CA TYR A 377 22.65 26.04 8.77
C TYR A 377 23.71 26.19 7.69
N CYS A 378 24.25 27.40 7.45
CA CYS A 378 25.15 27.69 6.32
C CYS A 378 26.33 26.69 6.22
N ALA A 379 27.07 26.48 7.32
CA ALA A 379 28.18 25.54 7.35
C ALA A 379 27.75 24.09 7.06
N ARG A 380 26.57 23.66 7.56
CA ARG A 380 26.05 22.31 7.31
C ARG A 380 25.59 22.15 5.87
N ILE A 381 24.95 23.17 5.28
CA ILE A 381 24.54 23.18 3.87
C ILE A 381 25.74 23.06 2.93
N ILE A 382 26.84 23.78 3.21
CA ILE A 382 28.08 23.66 2.42
C ILE A 382 28.61 22.21 2.47
N ARG A 383 28.59 21.58 3.64
CA ARG A 383 28.99 20.15 3.77
C ARG A 383 28.03 19.23 3.02
N VAL A 384 26.73 19.48 3.09
CA VAL A 384 25.71 18.71 2.36
C VAL A 384 25.93 18.82 0.85
N LEU A 385 26.15 20.02 0.32
CA LEU A 385 26.48 20.25 -1.10
C LEU A 385 27.76 19.53 -1.50
N ALA A 386 28.80 19.63 -0.67
CA ALA A 386 30.06 18.93 -0.92
C ALA A 386 29.86 17.40 -0.93
N ALA A 387 29.09 16.84 0.00
CA ALA A 387 28.81 15.41 0.07
C ALA A 387 27.97 14.92 -1.13
N MET A 388 26.95 15.68 -1.54
CA MET A 388 26.18 15.39 -2.76
C MET A 388 27.08 15.37 -4.01
N ALA A 389 28.05 16.28 -4.09
CA ALA A 389 28.97 16.38 -5.21
C ALA A 389 30.13 15.38 -5.16
N ALA A 390 30.55 14.95 -3.96
CA ALA A 390 31.70 14.07 -3.76
C ALA A 390 31.47 12.66 -4.31
N ARG A 391 30.21 12.24 -4.51
CA ARG A 391 29.82 10.92 -5.07
C ARG A 391 30.66 9.78 -4.47
N GLU A 392 30.89 9.81 -3.16
CA GLU A 392 31.83 8.92 -2.47
C GLU A 392 31.58 7.45 -2.85
N GLY A 393 32.45 6.89 -3.71
CA GLY A 393 32.52 5.48 -4.03
C GLY A 393 31.36 4.86 -4.82
N LYS A 394 30.32 5.61 -5.21
CA LYS A 394 29.16 5.06 -5.95
C LYS A 394 29.16 5.55 -7.39
N ASN A 395 29.63 4.70 -8.30
CA ASN A 395 29.40 4.87 -9.74
C ASN A 395 27.88 4.91 -9.95
N SER A 396 27.32 6.09 -10.20
CA SER A 396 25.89 6.27 -10.47
C SER A 396 25.67 6.78 -11.89
N ALA A 397 24.65 6.24 -12.56
CA ALA A 397 24.25 6.75 -13.86
C ALA A 397 23.78 8.21 -13.73
N LEU A 398 24.26 9.08 -14.61
CA LEU A 398 23.79 10.48 -14.69
C LEU A 398 22.32 10.54 -15.16
N GLN A 399 21.96 9.63 -16.07
CA GLN A 399 20.62 9.44 -16.61
C GLN A 399 20.42 7.94 -16.80
N TYR A 400 19.22 7.45 -16.51
CA TYR A 400 18.87 6.05 -16.68
C TYR A 400 17.41 5.90 -17.08
N PHE A 401 17.10 4.76 -17.69
CA PHE A 401 15.72 4.34 -17.93
C PHE A 401 15.19 3.64 -16.69
N ASP A 402 14.11 4.15 -16.11
CA ASP A 402 13.39 3.41 -15.07
C ASP A 402 12.46 2.38 -15.72
N LEU A 403 12.83 1.11 -15.60
CA LEU A 403 12.08 -0.04 -16.12
C LEU A 403 11.43 -0.82 -14.97
N THR A 404 11.07 -0.13 -13.89
CA THR A 404 10.42 -0.75 -12.71
C THR A 404 9.02 -1.25 -13.05
N HIS A 405 8.23 -0.45 -13.77
CA HIS A 405 6.84 -0.80 -14.11
C HIS A 405 6.79 -2.04 -15.02
N PRO A 406 5.89 -3.02 -14.78
CA PRO A 406 5.90 -4.30 -15.52
C PRO A 406 5.73 -4.19 -17.06
N LEU A 407 5.11 -3.10 -17.52
CA LEU A 407 4.95 -2.80 -18.94
C LEU A 407 6.02 -1.83 -19.48
N ALA A 408 6.88 -1.27 -18.63
CA ALA A 408 7.97 -0.41 -19.07
C ALA A 408 9.05 -1.25 -19.73
N GLY A 409 9.37 -0.92 -20.97
CA GLY A 409 10.38 -1.60 -21.75
C GLY A 409 10.67 -0.85 -23.03
N ILE A 410 11.84 -1.09 -23.59
CA ILE A 410 12.26 -0.52 -24.86
C ILE A 410 11.91 -1.52 -25.95
N MET A 411 11.05 -1.12 -26.87
CA MET A 411 10.73 -1.92 -28.05
C MET A 411 11.85 -1.77 -29.08
N VAL A 412 12.40 -2.90 -29.52
CA VAL A 412 13.45 -2.94 -30.52
C VAL A 412 12.81 -3.29 -31.87
N PRO A 413 13.14 -2.58 -32.96
CA PRO A 413 12.64 -2.90 -34.29
C PRO A 413 12.95 -4.34 -34.70
N THR A 414 12.17 -4.88 -35.63
CA THR A 414 12.38 -6.22 -36.17
C THR A 414 13.79 -6.38 -36.71
N VAL A 415 14.52 -7.37 -36.19
CA VAL A 415 15.86 -7.72 -36.69
C VAL A 415 15.68 -8.77 -37.78
N GLN A 416 15.76 -8.32 -39.04
CA GLN A 416 15.56 -9.19 -40.21
C GLN A 416 16.61 -10.30 -40.29
N ARG A 417 17.87 -9.95 -40.02
CA ARG A 417 19.00 -10.88 -39.96
C ARG A 417 20.06 -10.30 -39.05
N TRP A 418 20.63 -11.14 -38.18
CA TRP A 418 21.73 -10.72 -37.31
C TRP A 418 23.01 -10.50 -38.12
N PRO A 419 23.62 -9.30 -38.09
CA PRO A 419 24.89 -9.06 -38.75
C PRO A 419 26.04 -9.69 -37.97
N GLY A 420 26.98 -10.32 -38.67
CA GLY A 420 28.21 -10.84 -38.08
C GLY A 420 28.13 -12.29 -37.57
N SER A 421 29.11 -12.67 -36.75
CA SER A 421 29.32 -14.05 -36.28
C SER A 421 28.69 -14.34 -34.92
N GLY A 422 27.86 -13.44 -34.38
CA GLY A 422 27.26 -13.55 -33.06
C GLY A 422 26.51 -12.28 -32.65
N PHE A 423 25.98 -12.29 -31.44
CA PHE A 423 25.24 -11.16 -30.85
C PHE A 423 25.76 -10.91 -29.43
N SER A 424 25.88 -9.64 -29.05
CA SER A 424 26.19 -9.25 -27.68
C SER A 424 25.17 -8.26 -27.16
N PHE A 425 24.67 -8.51 -25.96
CA PHE A 425 23.93 -7.53 -25.17
C PHE A 425 24.88 -6.95 -24.12
N HIS A 426 24.97 -5.62 -24.02
CA HIS A 426 25.72 -4.94 -22.97
C HIS A 426 24.86 -3.84 -22.38
N ALA A 427 24.80 -3.79 -21.05
CA ALA A 427 24.08 -2.75 -20.32
C ALA A 427 24.73 -2.47 -18.98
N TRP A 428 24.62 -1.22 -18.55
CA TRP A 428 24.74 -0.85 -17.14
C TRP A 428 23.36 -0.96 -16.51
N LEU A 429 23.26 -1.68 -15.40
CA LEU A 429 22.00 -1.88 -14.69
C LEU A 429 22.21 -1.71 -13.19
N CYS A 430 21.14 -1.30 -12.51
CA CYS A 430 21.04 -1.34 -11.07
C CYS A 430 19.78 -2.16 -10.74
N LEU A 431 19.96 -3.28 -10.05
CA LEU A 431 18.86 -4.17 -9.70
C LEU A 431 18.40 -3.86 -8.28
N ASN A 432 17.20 -3.32 -8.18
CA ASN A 432 16.55 -3.07 -6.90
C ASN A 432 15.50 -4.17 -6.63
N MET A 433 15.75 -4.98 -5.60
CA MET A 433 14.84 -6.05 -5.15
C MET A 433 13.87 -5.58 -4.05
N ASP A 434 14.10 -4.41 -3.45
CA ASP A 434 13.32 -3.88 -2.31
C ASP A 434 11.97 -3.28 -2.72
N PHE A 435 11.46 -3.59 -3.91
CA PHE A 435 10.11 -3.21 -4.23
C PHE A 435 9.15 -4.12 -3.46
N PRO A 436 8.19 -3.57 -2.68
CA PRO A 436 7.06 -4.37 -2.26
C PRO A 436 6.52 -4.98 -3.54
N GLN A 437 6.43 -6.31 -3.55
CA GLN A 437 5.89 -7.05 -4.67
C GLN A 437 4.62 -6.30 -5.06
N TYR A 438 4.57 -5.69 -6.25
CA TYR A 438 3.30 -5.35 -6.87
C TYR A 438 2.59 -6.69 -6.90
N HIS A 439 1.76 -6.94 -5.89
CA HIS A 439 1.24 -8.24 -5.60
C HIS A 439 0.41 -8.61 -6.81
N SER A 440 1.02 -9.40 -7.69
CA SER A 440 0.33 -9.94 -8.84
C SER A 440 -0.78 -10.75 -8.23
N GLU A 441 -1.99 -10.24 -8.40
CA GLU A 441 -3.23 -10.91 -8.09
C GLU A 441 -3.14 -12.40 -8.46
N PHE A 442 -3.76 -13.21 -7.61
CA PHE A 442 -3.91 -14.67 -7.70
C PHE A 442 -2.74 -15.51 -7.15
N SER A 443 -2.86 -15.81 -5.85
CA SER A 443 -2.54 -17.15 -5.32
C SER A 443 -3.45 -17.42 -4.12
N THR A 444 -4.59 -18.06 -4.36
CA THR A 444 -5.34 -18.77 -3.32
C THR A 444 -4.60 -20.06 -2.97
N PRO A 445 -4.22 -20.31 -1.71
CA PRO A 445 -3.88 -21.66 -1.29
C PRO A 445 -5.20 -22.39 -0.94
N SER A 446 -5.94 -22.87 -1.94
CA SER A 446 -7.07 -23.76 -1.69
C SER A 446 -6.80 -25.16 -2.21
N THR A 447 -6.49 -26.04 -1.25
CA THR A 447 -7.01 -27.41 -1.08
C THR A 447 -7.04 -28.33 -2.30
N ARG A 448 -6.26 -29.42 -2.20
CA ARG A 448 -6.42 -30.72 -2.85
C ARG A 448 -7.87 -31.03 -3.25
N SER A 449 -8.14 -31.35 -4.51
CA SER A 449 -8.79 -32.61 -4.94
C SER A 449 -9.24 -32.65 -6.41
N SER A 450 -9.11 -33.86 -6.95
CA SER A 450 -9.87 -34.52 -8.02
C SER A 450 -9.51 -34.28 -9.49
N ALA A 451 -9.22 -35.43 -10.12
CA ALA A 451 -9.00 -35.64 -11.54
C ALA A 451 -10.31 -35.60 -12.34
N GLY A 452 -10.23 -35.18 -13.60
CA GLY A 452 -11.19 -35.53 -14.64
C GLY A 452 -11.73 -34.35 -15.46
N ALA A 453 -11.24 -34.23 -16.70
CA ALA A 453 -11.97 -33.91 -17.94
C ALA A 453 -11.14 -33.01 -18.89
N PRO A 454 -10.92 -33.43 -20.16
CA PRO A 454 -10.23 -32.61 -21.15
C PRO A 454 -11.22 -31.80 -21.99
N GLY A 455 -10.96 -30.49 -22.15
CA GLY A 455 -11.58 -29.68 -23.20
C GLY A 455 -12.19 -28.37 -22.71
N ALA A 456 -11.37 -27.32 -22.67
CA ALA A 456 -11.71 -25.90 -22.89
C ALA A 456 -10.63 -25.01 -22.24
N ALA A 457 -9.48 -24.85 -22.89
CA ALA A 457 -8.41 -23.96 -22.42
C ALA A 457 -8.10 -22.88 -23.46
N THR A 458 -9.01 -21.90 -23.57
CA THR A 458 -8.72 -20.60 -24.16
C THR A 458 -9.41 -19.53 -23.31
N ARG A 459 -8.76 -19.08 -22.24
CA ARG A 459 -8.93 -17.76 -21.58
C ARG A 459 -8.13 -17.73 -20.26
N GLY A 460 -7.21 -16.77 -20.16
CA GLY A 460 -6.53 -16.42 -18.89
C GLY A 460 -5.01 -16.38 -18.95
N MET A 461 -4.42 -15.69 -19.93
CA MET A 461 -2.96 -15.59 -20.08
C MET A 461 -2.44 -14.29 -19.44
N GLY A 462 -1.75 -14.38 -18.29
CA GLY A 462 -1.04 -13.23 -17.68
C GLY A 462 -0.94 -13.14 -16.15
N LYS A 463 -1.29 -14.20 -15.40
CA LYS A 463 -1.44 -14.16 -13.93
C LYS A 463 -0.34 -14.94 -13.20
N GLY A 464 0.86 -14.37 -13.12
CA GLY A 464 1.95 -14.90 -12.29
C GLY A 464 3.00 -13.82 -12.02
N PRO A 465 3.81 -13.96 -10.95
CA PRO A 465 4.85 -12.99 -10.60
C PRO A 465 5.81 -12.83 -11.78
N ARG A 466 5.95 -11.58 -12.27
CA ARG A 466 6.67 -11.29 -13.52
C ARG A 466 8.16 -11.10 -13.24
N ARG A 467 8.99 -11.97 -13.81
CA ARG A 467 10.46 -11.86 -13.83
C ARG A 467 10.91 -10.54 -14.45
N LYS A 468 12.00 -9.93 -13.93
CA LYS A 468 12.58 -8.70 -14.48
C LYS A 468 13.40 -9.06 -15.72
N GLN A 469 12.95 -8.63 -16.89
CA GLN A 469 13.54 -9.02 -18.18
C GLN A 469 14.68 -8.06 -18.55
N LEU A 470 15.85 -8.58 -18.92
CA LEU A 470 16.91 -7.76 -19.55
C LEU A 470 16.63 -7.57 -21.03
N TYR A 471 16.47 -8.67 -21.75
CA TYR A 471 16.00 -8.68 -23.12
C TYR A 471 15.18 -9.93 -23.41
N SER A 472 14.23 -9.83 -24.31
CA SER A 472 13.53 -10.95 -24.94
C SER A 472 13.51 -10.70 -26.44
N LEU A 473 14.14 -11.61 -27.19
CA LEU A 473 14.32 -11.51 -28.63
C LEU A 473 13.76 -12.79 -29.25
N LEU A 474 12.56 -12.73 -29.79
CA LEU A 474 11.82 -13.88 -30.31
C LEU A 474 11.44 -13.72 -31.78
N THR A 475 11.48 -14.82 -32.51
CA THR A 475 10.90 -14.98 -33.85
C THR A 475 9.37 -15.07 -33.77
N ALA A 476 8.69 -14.96 -34.91
CA ALA A 476 7.25 -15.18 -34.99
C ALA A 476 6.82 -16.59 -34.51
N GLY A 477 7.74 -17.57 -34.57
CA GLY A 477 7.51 -18.94 -34.12
C GLY A 477 7.78 -19.19 -32.63
N GLY A 478 8.07 -18.15 -31.85
CA GLY A 478 8.34 -18.26 -30.40
C GLY A 478 9.72 -18.83 -30.04
N THR A 479 10.60 -19.01 -31.02
CA THR A 479 12.01 -19.37 -30.79
C THR A 479 12.85 -18.12 -30.61
N GLY A 480 13.89 -18.16 -29.77
CA GLY A 480 14.71 -16.98 -29.55
C GLY A 480 15.61 -17.04 -28.34
N LEU A 481 16.01 -15.85 -27.88
CA LEU A 481 16.99 -15.64 -26.83
C LEU A 481 16.39 -14.72 -25.76
N GLU A 482 16.60 -15.05 -24.50
CA GLU A 482 16.09 -14.28 -23.38
C GLU A 482 17.16 -14.17 -22.29
N ALA A 483 17.17 -13.05 -21.56
CA ALA A 483 17.85 -12.96 -20.27
C ALA A 483 16.97 -12.21 -19.28
N PHE A 484 16.93 -12.69 -18.04
CA PHE A 484 16.08 -12.15 -16.98
C PHE A 484 16.65 -12.44 -15.60
N PHE A 485 16.15 -11.74 -14.58
CA PHE A 485 16.41 -12.03 -13.17
C PHE A 485 15.25 -12.84 -12.58
N THR A 486 15.58 -13.87 -11.79
CA THR A 486 14.60 -14.58 -10.97
C THR A 486 14.07 -13.68 -9.85
N MET A 487 13.07 -14.18 -9.10
CA MET A 487 12.56 -13.47 -7.92
C MET A 487 13.60 -13.37 -6.81
N GLU A 488 14.57 -14.29 -6.76
CA GLU A 488 15.71 -14.21 -5.86
C GLU A 488 16.87 -13.34 -6.41
N GLY A 489 16.66 -12.65 -7.54
CA GLY A 489 17.68 -11.78 -8.14
C GLY A 489 18.81 -12.51 -8.88
N VAL A 490 18.62 -13.79 -9.23
CA VAL A 490 19.62 -14.57 -9.97
C VAL A 490 19.51 -14.27 -11.46
N LEU A 491 20.63 -13.91 -12.09
CA LEU A 491 20.69 -13.72 -13.54
C LEU A 491 20.57 -15.07 -14.27
N VAL A 492 19.63 -15.16 -15.20
CA VAL A 492 19.38 -16.33 -16.05
C VAL A 492 19.45 -15.91 -17.52
N VAL A 493 20.21 -16.65 -18.31
CA VAL A 493 20.21 -16.56 -19.78
C VAL A 493 19.56 -17.81 -20.33
N ALA A 494 18.57 -17.64 -21.18
CA ALA A 494 17.74 -18.69 -21.72
C ALA A 494 17.70 -18.68 -23.25
N VAL A 495 17.53 -19.86 -23.82
CA VAL A 495 17.34 -20.06 -25.26
C VAL A 495 16.09 -20.89 -25.49
N CYS A 496 15.13 -20.30 -26.19
CA CYS A 496 13.87 -20.90 -26.56
C CYS A 496 13.99 -21.54 -27.94
N THR A 497 13.78 -22.84 -28.02
CA THR A 497 13.63 -23.55 -29.29
C THR A 497 12.22 -24.15 -29.39
N LYS A 498 11.84 -24.69 -30.54
CA LYS A 498 10.52 -25.32 -30.71
C LYS A 498 10.30 -26.53 -29.79
N LYS A 499 11.38 -27.15 -29.30
CA LYS A 499 11.35 -28.41 -28.53
C LYS A 499 11.81 -28.23 -27.09
N ASP A 500 12.85 -27.42 -26.88
CA ASP A 500 13.54 -27.28 -25.60
C ASP A 500 13.63 -25.82 -25.17
N TYR A 501 13.54 -25.59 -23.85
CA TYR A 501 13.85 -24.33 -23.19
C TYR A 501 15.10 -24.54 -22.32
N MET A 502 16.25 -24.06 -22.80
CA MET A 502 17.55 -24.28 -22.14
C MET A 502 17.96 -23.03 -21.38
N VAL A 503 18.52 -23.19 -20.18
CA VAL A 503 18.88 -22.07 -19.30
C VAL A 503 20.27 -22.21 -18.70
N VAL A 504 20.90 -21.08 -18.44
CA VAL A 504 22.15 -20.95 -17.68
C VAL A 504 21.92 -19.88 -16.62
N SER A 505 22.01 -20.26 -15.35
CA SER A 505 21.88 -19.36 -14.20
C SER A 505 23.25 -19.00 -13.60
N LEU A 506 23.34 -17.83 -12.97
CA LEU A 506 24.53 -17.33 -12.27
C LEU A 506 24.19 -17.02 -10.79
N PRO A 507 24.00 -18.02 -9.91
CA PRO A 507 23.69 -17.77 -8.50
C PRO A 507 24.88 -17.25 -7.69
N GLU A 508 26.11 -17.51 -8.14
CA GLU A 508 27.36 -17.17 -7.42
C GLU A 508 27.73 -15.68 -7.49
N HIS A 509 27.03 -14.89 -8.33
CA HIS A 509 27.29 -13.47 -8.55
C HIS A 509 25.98 -12.67 -8.49
N PRO A 510 25.38 -12.50 -7.30
CA PRO A 510 24.15 -11.74 -7.14
C PRO A 510 24.40 -10.26 -7.45
N LEU A 511 23.44 -9.64 -8.14
CA LEU A 511 23.47 -8.21 -8.50
C LEU A 511 22.48 -7.38 -7.66
N THR A 512 22.09 -7.90 -6.50
CA THR A 512 20.98 -7.38 -5.67
C THR A 512 21.41 -6.35 -4.63
N ASP A 513 22.61 -5.79 -4.77
CA ASP A 513 23.20 -4.83 -3.82
C ASP A 513 22.78 -3.36 -4.08
N CYS A 514 21.88 -3.15 -5.05
CA CYS A 514 21.45 -1.83 -5.52
C CYS A 514 22.61 -0.95 -6.05
N CYS A 515 23.70 -1.55 -6.50
CA CYS A 515 24.80 -0.87 -7.18
C CYS A 515 24.63 -0.94 -8.70
N TRP A 516 25.36 -0.06 -9.40
CA TRP A 516 25.45 -0.12 -10.87
C TRP A 516 26.49 -1.14 -11.29
N HIS A 517 26.06 -2.12 -12.06
CA HIS A 517 26.92 -3.16 -12.63
C HIS A 517 26.90 -3.12 -14.16
N SER A 518 28.05 -3.36 -14.76
CA SER A 518 28.19 -3.56 -16.20
C SER A 518 28.00 -5.04 -16.53
N VAL A 519 26.89 -5.40 -17.17
CA VAL A 519 26.60 -6.77 -17.58
C VAL A 519 26.73 -6.90 -19.10
N GLY A 520 27.59 -7.83 -19.53
CA GLY A 520 27.76 -8.21 -20.93
C GLY A 520 27.37 -9.67 -21.14
N ILE A 521 26.51 -9.95 -22.11
CA ILE A 521 26.12 -11.33 -22.48
C ILE A 521 26.41 -11.51 -23.96
N VAL A 522 27.36 -12.37 -24.28
CA VAL A 522 27.84 -12.63 -25.64
C VAL A 522 27.38 -14.01 -26.09
N HIS A 523 26.68 -14.05 -27.22
CA HIS A 523 26.17 -15.24 -27.88
C HIS A 523 26.97 -15.50 -29.15
N ILE A 524 27.76 -16.57 -29.16
CA ILE A 524 28.59 -16.96 -30.31
C ILE A 524 28.04 -18.26 -30.91
N PRO A 525 27.35 -18.23 -32.07
CA PRO A 525 26.97 -19.43 -32.81
C PRO A 525 28.19 -20.24 -33.24
N GLY A 526 28.08 -21.56 -33.14
CA GLY A 526 29.11 -22.49 -33.59
C GLY A 526 29.25 -22.49 -35.12
N ARG A 527 30.49 -22.49 -35.61
CA ARG A 527 30.77 -22.68 -37.04
C ARG A 527 30.53 -24.13 -37.44
N ARG A 528 29.65 -24.37 -38.41
CA ARG A 528 29.39 -25.73 -38.92
C ARG A 528 30.66 -26.34 -39.54
N PRO A 529 30.87 -27.67 -39.45
CA PRO A 529 29.97 -28.66 -38.86
C PRO A 529 30.24 -29.00 -37.37
N PHE A 530 31.37 -28.57 -36.78
CA PHE A 530 31.80 -29.02 -35.45
C PHE A 530 31.72 -27.94 -34.35
N GLY A 531 31.38 -26.70 -34.68
CA GLY A 531 31.32 -25.60 -33.73
C GLY A 531 30.12 -25.73 -32.79
N GLN A 532 30.36 -25.54 -31.50
CA GLN A 532 29.33 -25.44 -30.46
C GLN A 532 28.92 -23.97 -30.30
N ASN A 533 27.65 -23.70 -30.00
CA ASN A 533 27.26 -22.34 -29.63
C ASN A 533 27.57 -22.09 -28.16
N LEU A 534 28.16 -20.94 -27.90
CA LEU A 534 28.64 -20.54 -26.59
C LEU A 534 27.93 -19.26 -26.15
N VAL A 535 27.54 -19.23 -24.89
CA VAL A 535 27.15 -18.01 -24.19
C VAL A 535 28.21 -17.70 -23.16
N THR A 536 28.72 -16.48 -23.20
CA THR A 536 29.66 -15.97 -22.19
C THR A 536 29.06 -14.75 -21.51
N VAL A 537 29.06 -14.77 -20.17
CA VAL A 537 28.54 -13.70 -19.33
C VAL A 537 29.72 -13.01 -18.63
N TYR A 538 29.74 -11.69 -18.78
CA TYR A 538 30.70 -10.77 -18.17
C TYR A 538 29.96 -9.88 -17.16
N ILE A 539 30.54 -9.70 -15.98
CA ILE A 539 30.05 -8.77 -14.95
C ILE A 539 31.22 -7.91 -14.52
N ASP A 540 31.05 -6.59 -14.65
CA ASP A 540 32.05 -5.56 -14.32
C ASP A 540 33.39 -5.77 -15.04
N GLY A 541 33.31 -6.24 -16.29
CA GLY A 541 34.46 -6.51 -17.16
C GLY A 541 35.11 -7.88 -16.96
N GLU A 542 34.73 -8.63 -15.91
CA GLU A 542 35.27 -9.97 -15.65
C GLU A 542 34.37 -11.07 -16.23
N GLN A 543 34.99 -12.07 -16.87
CA GLN A 543 34.27 -13.25 -17.36
C GLN A 543 33.80 -14.12 -16.19
N ARG A 544 32.49 -14.21 -15.98
CA ARG A 544 31.91 -14.99 -14.88
C ARG A 544 31.51 -16.40 -15.27
N LYS A 545 30.93 -16.58 -16.46
CA LYS A 545 30.44 -17.89 -16.89
C LYS A 545 30.49 -18.05 -18.40
N THR A 546 30.92 -19.24 -18.85
CA THR A 546 30.81 -19.68 -20.24
C THR A 546 30.07 -21.01 -20.27
N ALA A 547 29.03 -21.11 -21.10
CA ALA A 547 28.18 -22.29 -21.19
C ALA A 547 27.76 -22.59 -22.62
N GLN A 548 27.50 -23.86 -22.92
CA GLN A 548 27.02 -24.29 -24.23
C GLN A 548 25.49 -24.28 -24.26
N LEU A 549 24.92 -23.60 -25.26
CA LEU A 549 23.48 -23.56 -25.50
C LEU A 549 23.17 -23.83 -26.98
N ARG A 550 22.01 -24.41 -27.30
CA ARG A 550 21.63 -24.62 -28.71
C ARG A 550 20.85 -23.42 -29.23
N PHE A 551 21.48 -22.60 -30.06
CA PHE A 551 20.84 -21.40 -30.60
C PHE A 551 19.80 -21.70 -31.66
N PRO A 552 18.71 -20.92 -31.74
CA PRO A 552 17.84 -20.91 -32.90
C PRO A 552 18.58 -20.37 -34.13
N SER A 553 18.00 -20.59 -35.31
CA SER A 553 18.54 -20.02 -36.55
C SER A 553 18.52 -18.49 -36.48
N LEU A 554 19.70 -17.87 -36.52
CA LEU A 554 19.83 -16.40 -36.59
C LEU A 554 19.53 -15.82 -37.98
N ASN A 555 19.17 -16.68 -38.95
CA ASN A 555 18.76 -16.27 -40.29
C ASN A 555 17.24 -15.98 -40.39
N GLU A 556 16.45 -16.37 -39.38
CA GLU A 556 15.03 -16.03 -39.33
C GLU A 556 14.83 -14.64 -38.70
N PRO A 557 13.81 -13.87 -39.15
CA PRO A 557 13.55 -12.55 -38.61
C PRO A 557 13.02 -12.63 -37.17
N PHE A 558 13.61 -11.82 -36.30
CA PHE A 558 13.17 -11.62 -34.93
C PHE A 558 12.17 -10.46 -34.89
N THR A 559 10.88 -10.80 -34.75
CA THR A 559 9.77 -9.85 -34.86
C THR A 559 9.30 -9.31 -33.52
N SER A 560 9.63 -9.98 -32.42
CA SER A 560 9.26 -9.56 -31.06
C SER A 560 10.52 -9.35 -30.24
N CYS A 561 11.01 -8.10 -30.24
CA CYS A 561 12.25 -7.74 -29.57
C CYS A 561 11.99 -6.63 -28.54
N CYS A 562 12.32 -6.89 -27.28
CA CYS A 562 12.13 -5.95 -26.19
C CYS A 562 13.25 -6.03 -25.15
N ILE A 563 13.52 -4.90 -24.50
CA ILE A 563 14.48 -4.73 -23.40
C ILE A 563 13.71 -4.24 -22.18
N GLY A 564 13.99 -4.74 -20.98
CA GLY A 564 13.32 -4.34 -19.73
C GLY A 564 11.97 -5.01 -19.45
N SER A 565 11.24 -5.38 -20.50
CA SER A 565 9.97 -6.12 -20.41
C SER A 565 9.99 -7.29 -21.38
N ALA A 566 9.15 -8.29 -21.10
CA ALA A 566 8.96 -9.44 -21.99
C ALA A 566 7.93 -9.16 -23.11
N GLY A 567 7.34 -7.95 -23.14
CA GLY A 567 6.35 -7.54 -24.13
C GLY A 567 4.98 -8.19 -23.91
N HIS A 568 4.01 -7.88 -24.78
CA HIS A 568 2.62 -8.31 -24.62
C HIS A 568 2.35 -9.79 -24.97
N ARG A 569 3.38 -10.57 -25.38
CA ARG A 569 3.18 -11.89 -25.99
C ARG A 569 3.91 -13.07 -25.34
N THR A 570 4.79 -12.86 -24.36
CA THR A 570 5.47 -13.97 -23.69
C THR A 570 4.65 -14.49 -22.51
N THR A 571 4.10 -15.68 -22.67
CA THR A 571 3.80 -16.62 -21.60
C THR A 571 4.96 -16.64 -20.58
N THR A 572 4.71 -16.15 -19.37
CA THR A 572 5.54 -16.51 -18.21
C THR A 572 5.40 -18.01 -17.99
N THR A 573 6.41 -18.78 -18.40
CA THR A 573 6.53 -20.18 -17.99
C THR A 573 6.73 -20.21 -16.48
N THR A 574 5.71 -20.62 -15.74
CA THR A 574 5.81 -21.02 -14.34
C THR A 574 6.81 -22.17 -14.26
N THR A 575 8.02 -21.90 -13.75
CA THR A 575 8.99 -22.95 -13.41
C THR A 575 8.43 -23.74 -12.23
N SER A 576 7.85 -24.91 -12.51
CA SER A 576 7.63 -25.95 -11.50
C SER A 576 8.97 -26.50 -11.03
N PRO A 577 9.20 -26.70 -9.71
CA PRO A 577 10.44 -27.27 -9.21
C PRO A 577 10.42 -28.78 -9.46
N THR A 578 11.07 -29.24 -10.52
CA THR A 578 11.44 -30.65 -10.65
C THR A 578 12.85 -30.83 -10.09
N LEU A 579 12.93 -31.23 -8.83
CA LEU A 579 14.10 -31.93 -8.29
C LEU A 579 14.27 -33.25 -9.07
N PRO A 580 15.49 -33.64 -9.45
CA PRO A 580 15.74 -34.98 -10.00
C PRO A 580 15.62 -36.04 -8.88
N PRO A 581 15.42 -37.33 -9.24
CA PRO A 581 15.15 -38.41 -8.28
C PRO A 581 16.25 -38.65 -7.24
#